data_AF-A0A933K0E8-F1
#
_entry.id   AF-A0A933K0E8-F1
#
_cell.length_a   1.000
_cell.length_b   1.000
_cell.length_c   1.000
_cell.angle_alpha   90.00
_cell.angle_beta   90.00
_cell.angle_gamma   90.00
#
_symmetry.space_group_name_H-M   'P 1'
#
loop_
_entity.id
_entity.type
_entity.pdbx_description
1 polymer ?
#
loop_
_entity_poly.entity_id
_entity_poly.type
_entity_poly.pdbx_seq_one_letter_code
_entity_poly.pdbx_strand_id
1 'polypeptide(L)'
;MNLTPGPRRAFSLIEVILGSLILAVVFYAIITFLRQGSRMEDQMSTLLGFQSDAQRALSNFLQDLQEGITVVQPPPGHTLPHAVVRDKLNRLAFYSLVPAGRPGEYRLRRDLASPQNVDTKILLGGLTRVTFTALSDSALQIHLTLGSGDRRYSFHTQVRLRNRDVVDVQ
;
A
#
# COMPACT_ATOMS: atom_id res chain seq x y z
N MET A 1 9.32 -20.58 -74.66
CA MET A 1 9.88 -20.82 -73.32
C MET A 1 8.74 -21.32 -72.45
N ASN A 2 8.54 -22.65 -72.39
CA ASN A 2 7.39 -23.28 -71.75
C ASN A 2 7.73 -23.60 -70.29
N LEU A 3 7.07 -22.92 -69.36
CA LEU A 3 7.05 -23.29 -67.94
C LEU A 3 6.01 -24.40 -67.76
N THR A 4 6.45 -25.63 -67.55
CA THR A 4 5.58 -26.74 -67.16
C THR A 4 5.08 -26.49 -65.73
N PRO A 5 3.76 -26.49 -65.47
CA PRO A 5 3.26 -26.41 -64.10
C PRO A 5 3.62 -27.70 -63.38
N GLY A 6 4.34 -27.58 -62.25
CA GLY A 6 4.66 -28.72 -61.40
C GLY A 6 3.41 -29.46 -60.91
N PRO A 7 3.52 -30.75 -60.56
CA PRO A 7 2.38 -31.55 -60.15
C PRO A 7 1.72 -30.93 -58.92
N ARG A 8 0.46 -30.52 -59.07
CA ARG A 8 -0.40 -30.10 -57.95
C ARG A 8 -0.66 -31.34 -57.09
N ARG A 9 0.12 -31.50 -56.02
CA ARG A 9 -0.14 -32.55 -55.01
C ARG A 9 -1.46 -32.22 -54.34
N ALA A 10 -2.49 -32.99 -54.65
CA ALA A 10 -3.75 -32.97 -53.90
C ALA A 10 -3.45 -33.53 -52.51
N PHE A 11 -3.73 -32.75 -51.47
CA PHE A 11 -3.58 -33.20 -50.09
C PHE A 11 -4.44 -34.44 -49.86
N SER A 12 -3.87 -35.46 -49.23
CA SER A 12 -4.61 -36.66 -48.85
C SER A 12 -5.66 -36.29 -47.80
N LEU A 13 -6.87 -36.86 -47.89
CA LEU A 13 -7.93 -36.66 -46.89
C LEU A 13 -7.43 -36.93 -45.46
N ILE A 14 -6.53 -37.91 -45.34
CA ILE A 14 -5.89 -38.30 -44.07
C ILE A 14 -5.00 -37.17 -43.53
N GLU A 15 -4.22 -36.50 -44.37
CA GLU A 15 -3.38 -35.37 -43.96
C GLU A 15 -4.21 -34.18 -43.48
N VAL A 16 -5.36 -33.92 -44.12
CA VAL A 16 -6.28 -32.87 -43.71
C VAL A 16 -6.88 -33.17 -42.34
N ILE A 17 -7.30 -34.43 -42.11
CA ILE A 17 -7.83 -34.87 -40.81
C ILE A 17 -6.75 -34.74 -39.72
N LEU A 18 -5.54 -35.24 -39.97
CA LEU A 18 -4.43 -35.19 -39.01
C LEU A 18 -4.01 -33.75 -38.70
N GLY A 19 -3.92 -32.90 -39.73
CA GLY A 19 -3.63 -31.48 -39.58
C GLY A 19 -4.69 -30.76 -38.75
N SER A 20 -5.98 -31.04 -39.00
CA SER A 20 -7.08 -30.44 -38.23
C SER A 20 -7.08 -30.86 -36.75
N LEU A 21 -6.74 -32.12 -36.47
CA LEU A 21 -6.67 -32.64 -35.10
C LEU A 21 -5.54 -31.97 -34.31
N ILE A 22 -4.35 -31.87 -34.91
CA ILE A 22 -3.20 -31.19 -34.29
C ILE A 22 -3.54 -29.72 -34.05
N LEU A 23 -4.14 -29.05 -35.04
CA LEU A 23 -4.56 -27.66 -34.91
C LEU A 23 -5.53 -27.47 -33.75
N ALA A 24 -6.54 -28.35 -33.61
CA ALA A 24 -7.51 -28.30 -32.54
C ALA A 24 -6.87 -28.48 -31.15
N VAL A 25 -5.91 -29.40 -31.01
CA VAL A 25 -5.16 -29.60 -29.76
C VAL A 25 -4.34 -28.36 -29.39
N VAL A 26 -3.64 -27.78 -30.37
CA VAL A 26 -2.86 -26.54 -30.16
C VAL A 26 -3.78 -25.38 -29.78
N PHE A 27 -4.92 -25.22 -30.46
CA PHE A 27 -5.89 -24.18 -30.14
C PHE A 27 -6.47 -24.34 -28.72
N TYR A 28 -6.79 -25.59 -28.35
CA TYR A 28 -7.27 -25.90 -27.01
C TYR A 28 -6.20 -25.60 -25.94
N ALA A 29 -4.94 -25.95 -26.18
CA ALA A 29 -3.84 -25.65 -25.27
C ALA A 29 -3.66 -24.13 -25.09
N ILE A 30 -3.70 -23.35 -26.18
CA ILE A 30 -3.58 -21.88 -26.14
C ILE A 30 -4.74 -21.26 -25.35
N ILE A 31 -5.98 -21.65 -25.62
CA ILE A 31 -7.16 -21.12 -24.90
C ILE A 31 -7.10 -21.48 -23.41
N THR A 32 -6.65 -22.68 -23.07
CA THR A 32 -6.53 -23.14 -21.69
C THR A 32 -5.45 -22.35 -20.94
N PHE A 33 -4.32 -22.07 -21.59
CA PHE A 33 -3.24 -21.26 -21.05
C PHE A 33 -3.67 -19.79 -20.84
N LEU A 34 -4.35 -19.20 -21.82
CA LEU A 34 -4.88 -17.83 -21.72
C LEU A 34 -5.92 -17.69 -20.61
N ARG A 35 -6.78 -18.70 -20.42
CA ARG A 35 -7.75 -18.74 -19.31
C ARG A 35 -7.12 -18.92 -17.93
N GLN A 36 -5.93 -19.51 -17.84
CA GLN A 36 -5.16 -19.57 -16.60
C GLN A 36 -4.45 -18.25 -16.31
N GLY A 37 -3.93 -17.57 -17.34
CA GLY A 37 -3.24 -16.28 -17.21
C GLY A 37 -4.12 -15.18 -16.60
N SER A 38 -5.39 -15.08 -17.01
CA SER A 38 -6.30 -14.06 -16.48
C SER A 38 -6.55 -14.17 -14.97
N ARG A 39 -6.57 -15.39 -14.42
CA ARG A 39 -6.74 -15.59 -12.97
C ARG A 39 -5.50 -15.18 -12.16
N MET A 40 -4.32 -15.22 -12.75
CA MET A 40 -3.09 -14.74 -12.11
C MET A 40 -3.01 -13.21 -12.13
N GLU A 41 -3.47 -12.58 -13.21
CA GLU A 41 -3.49 -11.12 -13.37
C GLU A 41 -4.43 -10.45 -12.35
N ASP A 42 -5.60 -11.04 -12.08
CA ASP A 42 -6.55 -10.53 -11.08
C ASP A 42 -5.99 -10.58 -9.64
N GLN A 43 -5.23 -11.63 -9.31
CA GLN A 43 -4.62 -11.77 -7.98
C GLN A 43 -3.42 -10.84 -7.81
N MET A 44 -2.58 -10.70 -8.85
CA MET A 44 -1.44 -9.78 -8.81
C MET A 44 -1.87 -8.32 -8.81
N SER A 45 -2.89 -7.94 -9.59
CA SER A 45 -3.41 -6.57 -9.63
C SER A 45 -4.00 -6.13 -8.28
N THR A 46 -4.74 -7.01 -7.61
CA THR A 46 -5.30 -6.73 -6.28
C THR A 46 -4.20 -6.53 -5.22
N LEU A 47 -3.14 -7.34 -5.27
CA LEU A 47 -2.00 -7.23 -4.35
C LEU A 47 -1.18 -5.95 -4.58
N LEU A 48 -0.91 -5.62 -5.85
CA LEU A 48 -0.20 -4.40 -6.22
C LEU A 48 -1.01 -3.14 -5.86
N GLY A 49 -2.34 -3.19 -6.01
CA GLY A 49 -3.24 -2.12 -5.58
C GLY A 49 -3.13 -1.82 -4.09
N PHE A 50 -3.25 -2.86 -3.25
CA PHE A 50 -3.13 -2.69 -1.79
C PHE A 50 -1.78 -2.10 -1.36
N GLN A 51 -0.69 -2.57 -1.97
CA GLN A 51 0.65 -2.05 -1.67
C GLN A 51 0.81 -0.58 -2.10
N SER A 52 0.31 -0.22 -3.28
CA SER A 52 0.36 1.16 -3.79
C SER A 52 -0.46 2.11 -2.92
N ASP A 53 -1.68 1.70 -2.54
CA ASP A 53 -2.57 2.49 -1.70
C ASP A 53 -1.99 2.68 -0.30
N ALA A 54 -1.42 1.61 0.29
CA ALA A 54 -0.75 1.69 1.58
C ALA A 54 0.46 2.63 1.54
N GLN A 55 1.26 2.60 0.47
CA GLN A 55 2.41 3.51 0.30
C GLN A 55 1.98 4.97 0.14
N ARG A 56 0.93 5.24 -0.65
CA ARG A 56 0.37 6.60 -0.81
C ARG A 56 -0.16 7.13 0.50
N ALA A 57 -0.96 6.33 1.21
CA ALA A 57 -1.52 6.67 2.49
C ALA A 57 -0.41 6.93 3.54
N LEU A 58 0.65 6.11 3.51
CA LEU A 58 1.82 6.27 4.38
C LEU A 58 2.55 7.58 4.09
N SER A 59 2.80 7.88 2.81
CA SER A 59 3.43 9.14 2.41
C SER A 59 2.63 10.36 2.88
N ASN A 60 1.31 10.34 2.72
CA ASN A 60 0.44 11.42 3.19
C ASN A 60 0.48 11.57 4.71
N PHE A 61 0.48 10.46 5.45
CA PHE A 61 0.64 10.48 6.91
C PHE A 61 1.99 11.03 7.34
N LEU A 62 3.09 10.64 6.69
CA LEU A 62 4.42 11.15 7.02
C LEU A 62 4.53 12.64 6.70
N GLN A 63 3.91 13.09 5.61
CA GLN A 63 3.82 14.51 5.27
C GLN A 63 3.02 15.29 6.33
N ASP A 64 1.85 14.80 6.73
CA ASP A 64 1.03 15.39 7.80
C ASP A 64 1.82 15.48 9.12
N LEU A 65 2.64 14.47 9.45
CA LEU A 65 3.52 14.51 10.62
C LEU A 65 4.66 15.51 10.48
N GLN A 66 5.26 15.65 9.31
CA GLN A 66 6.31 16.65 9.05
C GLN A 66 5.80 18.09 9.18
N GLU A 67 4.49 18.31 9.06
CA GLU A 67 3.89 19.61 9.36
C GLU A 67 3.85 19.91 10.87
N GLY A 68 3.98 18.89 11.71
CA GLY A 68 4.16 19.02 13.14
C GLY A 68 5.45 19.76 13.49
N ILE A 69 5.42 20.48 14.60
CA ILE A 69 6.55 21.21 15.18
C ILE A 69 7.16 20.47 16.37
N THR A 70 6.32 19.93 17.25
CA THR A 70 6.78 19.34 18.51
C THR A 70 5.99 18.10 18.88
N VAL A 71 6.68 17.05 19.30
CA VAL A 71 6.07 15.88 19.94
C VAL A 71 5.69 16.28 21.36
N VAL A 72 4.40 16.25 21.66
CA VAL A 72 3.88 16.48 23.02
C VAL A 72 3.93 15.17 23.81
N GLN A 73 3.55 14.06 23.16
CA GLN A 73 3.67 12.70 23.69
C GLN A 73 3.94 11.71 22.55
N PRO A 74 4.71 10.64 22.74
CA PRO A 74 5.45 10.28 23.97
C PRO A 74 6.58 11.25 24.34
N PRO A 75 7.00 11.31 25.62
CA PRO A 75 8.24 11.98 26.00
C PRO A 75 9.46 11.35 25.30
N PRO A 76 10.55 12.10 25.09
CA PRO A 76 11.77 11.56 24.51
C PRO A 76 12.25 10.28 25.21
N GLY A 77 12.70 9.31 24.42
CA GLY A 77 13.10 7.97 24.86
C GLY A 77 11.94 7.00 25.15
N HIS A 78 10.69 7.45 25.14
CA HIS A 78 9.54 6.60 25.41
C HIS A 78 8.83 6.16 24.13
N THR A 79 8.18 4.99 24.22
CA THR A 79 7.40 4.41 23.14
C THR A 79 5.94 4.23 23.56
N LEU A 80 5.01 4.80 22.81
CA LEU A 80 3.57 4.72 23.05
C LEU A 80 2.81 4.25 21.80
N PRO A 81 1.62 3.63 21.96
CA PRO A 81 0.78 3.23 20.83
C PRO A 81 0.02 4.41 20.19
N HIS A 82 0.15 5.61 20.75
CA HIS A 82 -0.41 6.85 20.24
C HIS A 82 0.67 7.93 20.27
N ALA A 83 0.48 8.97 19.46
CA ALA A 83 1.31 10.16 19.48
C ALA A 83 0.45 11.41 19.49
N VAL A 84 0.92 12.43 20.20
CA VAL A 84 0.33 13.76 20.21
C VAL A 84 1.39 14.70 19.69
N VAL A 85 1.09 15.35 18.57
CA VAL A 85 2.00 16.29 17.91
C VAL A 85 1.33 17.64 17.84
N ARG A 86 2.10 18.69 18.03
CA ARG A 86 1.66 20.06 17.89
C ARG A 86 1.97 20.56 16.49
N ASP A 87 1.00 21.16 15.82
CA ASP A 87 1.17 21.74 14.48
C ASP A 87 1.73 23.18 14.50
N LYS A 88 1.85 23.79 13.32
CA LYS A 88 2.31 25.18 13.16
C LYS A 88 1.36 26.24 13.71
N LEU A 89 0.08 25.90 13.86
CA LEU A 89 -0.94 26.76 14.42
C LEU A 89 -1.12 26.52 15.93
N ASN A 90 -0.19 25.81 16.56
CA ASN A 90 -0.21 25.43 17.97
C ASN A 90 -1.43 24.57 18.36
N ARG A 91 -2.02 23.86 17.40
CA ARG A 91 -3.11 22.90 17.61
C ARG A 91 -2.54 21.52 17.90
N LEU A 92 -3.27 20.73 18.68
CA LEU A 92 -2.88 19.36 19.01
C LEU A 92 -3.49 18.39 18.00
N ALA A 93 -2.63 17.62 17.34
CA ALA A 93 -2.99 16.50 16.49
C ALA A 93 -2.73 15.19 17.23
N PHE A 94 -3.79 14.41 17.44
CA PHE A 94 -3.75 13.12 18.11
C PHE A 94 -3.76 12.01 17.08
N TYR A 95 -2.77 11.12 17.15
CA TYR A 95 -2.64 9.95 16.29
C TYR A 95 -2.88 8.69 17.12
N SER A 96 -3.96 7.97 16.80
CA SER A 96 -4.33 6.76 17.53
C SER A 96 -4.93 5.70 16.61
N LEU A 97 -4.80 4.43 17.01
CA LEU A 97 -5.46 3.32 16.35
C LEU A 97 -6.93 3.21 16.76
N VAL A 98 -7.80 3.02 15.78
CA VAL A 98 -9.25 2.84 15.96
C VAL A 98 -9.68 1.57 15.22
N PRO A 99 -10.57 0.73 15.79
CA PRO A 99 -11.03 -0.49 15.13
C PRO A 99 -11.68 -0.22 13.77
N ALA A 100 -11.34 -1.03 12.76
CA ALA A 100 -11.77 -0.86 11.37
C ALA A 100 -13.09 -1.58 11.03
N GLY A 101 -13.72 -2.25 12.01
CA GLY A 101 -14.93 -3.06 11.84
C GLY A 101 -14.67 -4.56 11.68
N ARG A 102 -13.45 -4.98 11.33
CA ARG A 102 -13.01 -6.38 11.34
C ARG A 102 -12.14 -6.69 12.56
N PRO A 103 -12.26 -7.87 13.18
CA PRO A 103 -11.43 -8.25 14.33
C PRO A 103 -9.96 -8.28 13.93
N GLY A 104 -9.12 -7.56 14.69
CA GLY A 104 -7.67 -7.46 14.43
C GLY A 104 -7.26 -6.45 13.37
N GLU A 105 -8.22 -5.74 12.74
CA GLU A 105 -7.94 -4.68 11.79
C GLU A 105 -8.20 -3.30 12.42
N TYR A 106 -7.20 -2.42 12.33
CA TYR A 106 -7.24 -1.05 12.84
C TYR A 106 -6.99 -0.04 11.73
N ARG A 107 -7.44 1.18 11.99
CA ARG A 107 -7.21 2.37 11.18
C ARG A 107 -6.46 3.40 12.01
N LEU A 108 -5.49 4.06 11.40
CA LEU A 108 -4.84 5.20 12.02
C LEU A 108 -5.73 6.42 11.83
N ARG A 109 -6.20 6.97 12.95
CA ARG A 109 -7.03 8.17 13.00
C ARG A 109 -6.19 9.34 13.49
N ARG A 110 -6.36 10.48 12.83
CA ARG A 110 -5.87 11.78 13.26
C ARG A 110 -7.05 12.60 13.73
N ASP A 111 -7.01 13.05 14.98
CA ASP A 111 -7.97 14.00 15.53
C ASP A 111 -7.25 15.33 15.77
N LEU A 112 -7.68 16.39 15.10
CA LEU A 112 -7.13 17.74 15.31
C LEU A 112 -8.04 18.50 16.28
N ALA A 113 -7.51 18.86 17.44
CA ALA A 113 -8.22 19.69 18.40
C ALA A 113 -8.26 21.14 17.89
N SER A 114 -9.45 21.60 17.48
CA SER A 114 -9.72 23.00 17.15
C SER A 114 -10.78 23.55 18.12
N PRO A 115 -10.77 24.86 18.45
CA PRO A 115 -11.72 25.45 19.42
C PRO A 115 -13.20 25.30 19.05
N GLN A 116 -13.50 25.05 17.78
CA GLN A 116 -14.88 25.01 17.26
C GLN A 116 -15.32 23.61 16.81
N ASN A 117 -14.40 22.68 16.55
CA ASN A 117 -14.73 21.31 16.14
C ASN A 117 -13.50 20.39 16.23
N VAL A 118 -13.73 19.07 16.24
CA VAL A 118 -12.66 18.08 16.05
C VAL A 118 -12.65 17.68 14.58
N ASP A 119 -11.58 18.04 13.86
CA ASP A 119 -11.36 17.53 12.50
C ASP A 119 -10.74 16.13 12.59
N THR A 120 -11.54 15.13 12.24
CA THR A 120 -11.16 13.72 12.28
C THR A 120 -10.89 13.21 10.88
N LYS A 121 -9.66 12.74 10.65
CA LYS A 121 -9.23 12.18 9.36
C LYS A 121 -8.67 10.77 9.56
N ILE A 122 -9.11 9.83 8.72
CA ILE A 122 -8.52 8.49 8.65
C ILE A 122 -7.33 8.57 7.70
N LEU A 123 -6.15 8.21 8.18
CA LEU A 123 -4.90 8.32 7.41
C LEU A 123 -4.47 7.00 6.79
N LEU A 124 -4.64 5.89 7.52
CA LEU A 124 -4.23 4.56 7.08
C LEU A 124 -5.25 3.52 7.50
N GLY A 125 -5.48 2.50 6.67
CA GLY A 125 -6.27 1.31 7.00
C GLY A 125 -5.43 0.03 6.96
N GLY A 126 -6.02 -1.09 7.38
CA GLY A 126 -5.33 -2.40 7.37
C GLY A 126 -4.18 -2.51 8.36
N LEU A 127 -4.14 -1.67 9.40
CA LEU A 127 -3.09 -1.71 10.41
C LEU A 127 -3.40 -2.79 11.45
N THR A 128 -2.38 -3.54 11.84
CA THR A 128 -2.44 -4.47 12.97
C THR A 128 -1.82 -3.83 14.21
N ARG A 129 -0.76 -3.04 14.03
CA ARG A 129 -0.04 -2.38 15.13
C ARG A 129 0.62 -1.08 14.67
N VAL A 130 0.66 -0.11 15.57
CA VAL A 130 1.41 1.14 15.43
C VAL A 130 2.08 1.44 16.75
N THR A 131 3.34 1.85 16.69
CA THR A 131 4.09 2.35 17.84
C THR A 131 4.87 3.59 17.43
N PHE A 132 4.81 4.58 18.30
CA PHE A 132 5.51 5.84 18.18
C PHE A 132 6.57 5.91 19.25
N THR A 133 7.80 6.21 18.86
CA THR A 133 8.94 6.36 19.75
C THR A 133 9.49 7.77 19.57
N ALA A 134 9.44 8.59 20.62
CA ALA A 134 10.03 9.92 20.54
C ALA A 134 11.54 9.80 20.71
N LEU A 135 12.30 10.18 19.68
CA LEU A 135 13.76 10.25 19.76
C LEU A 135 14.20 11.58 20.39
N SER A 136 13.45 12.64 20.10
CA SER A 136 13.57 13.98 20.69
C SER A 136 12.22 14.69 20.60
N ASP A 137 12.13 15.91 21.13
CA ASP A 137 10.95 16.75 21.01
C ASP A 137 10.60 17.10 19.54
N SER A 138 11.55 16.96 18.62
CA SER A 138 11.42 17.27 17.20
C SER A 138 11.62 16.06 16.30
N ALA A 139 11.72 14.85 16.85
CA ALA A 139 11.92 13.64 16.05
C ALA A 139 11.10 12.46 16.59
N LEU A 140 10.31 11.86 15.71
CA LEU A 140 9.45 10.73 16.00
C LEU A 140 9.83 9.55 15.11
N GLN A 141 10.19 8.44 15.73
CA GLN A 141 10.35 7.16 15.07
C GLN A 141 9.01 6.42 15.11
N ILE A 142 8.63 5.84 13.99
CA ILE A 142 7.32 5.25 13.79
C ILE A 142 7.52 3.85 13.26
N HIS A 143 6.89 2.90 13.93
CA HIS A 143 6.85 1.52 13.49
C HIS A 143 5.39 1.10 13.29
N LEU A 144 5.09 0.74 12.05
CA LEU A 144 3.75 0.39 11.59
C LEU A 144 3.77 -1.06 11.12
N THR A 145 2.71 -1.80 11.41
CA THR A 145 2.52 -3.15 10.86
C THR A 145 1.16 -3.19 10.20
N LEU A 146 1.14 -3.51 8.91
CA LEU A 146 -0.06 -3.76 8.13
C LEU A 146 -0.27 -5.26 7.97
N GLY A 147 -1.53 -5.68 8.00
CA GLY A 147 -1.94 -7.06 7.76
C GLY A 147 -2.94 -7.12 6.61
N SER A 148 -2.70 -8.02 5.65
CA SER A 148 -3.66 -8.32 4.59
C SER A 148 -3.70 -9.84 4.38
N GLY A 149 -4.78 -10.47 4.83
CA GLY A 149 -4.87 -11.93 4.89
C GLY A 149 -3.79 -12.53 5.78
N ASP A 150 -3.00 -13.46 5.23
CA ASP A 150 -1.91 -14.14 5.94
C ASP A 150 -0.57 -13.38 5.89
N ARG A 151 -0.51 -12.26 5.14
CA ARG A 151 0.73 -11.49 4.95
C ARG A 151 0.78 -10.30 5.90
N ARG A 152 1.98 -10.06 6.45
CA ARG A 152 2.28 -8.91 7.32
C ARG A 152 3.41 -8.09 6.71
N TYR A 153 3.23 -6.78 6.69
CA TYR A 153 4.22 -5.82 6.24
C TYR A 153 4.58 -4.88 7.39
N SER A 154 5.86 -4.80 7.74
CA SER A 154 6.35 -3.86 8.75
C SER A 154 7.04 -2.68 8.08
N PHE A 155 6.66 -1.47 8.46
CA PHE A 155 7.30 -0.24 8.03
C PHE A 155 7.95 0.43 9.24
N HIS A 156 9.19 0.85 9.03
CA HIS A 156 9.96 1.54 10.04
C HIS A 156 10.49 2.83 9.42
N THR A 157 10.15 3.96 10.03
CA THR A 157 10.55 5.27 9.50
C THR A 157 10.78 6.26 10.63
N GLN A 158 11.68 7.21 10.38
CA GLN A 158 11.95 8.31 11.29
C GLN A 158 11.50 9.60 10.63
N VAL A 159 10.66 10.35 11.32
CA VAL A 159 10.16 11.65 10.89
C VAL A 159 10.78 12.72 11.75
N ARG A 160 11.44 13.69 11.11
CA ARG A 160 11.81 14.94 11.75
C ARG A 160 10.64 15.91 11.62
N LEU A 161 10.19 16.42 12.76
CA LEU A 161 9.23 17.50 12.83
C LEU A 161 9.92 18.80 12.42
N ARG A 162 9.16 19.76 11.88
CA ARG A 162 9.72 21.06 11.50
C ARG A 162 10.09 21.84 12.75
N ASN A 163 11.38 22.17 12.86
CA ASN A 163 11.97 22.75 14.03
C ASN A 163 11.24 24.04 14.46
N ARG A 164 11.08 24.18 15.77
CA ARG A 164 10.76 25.45 16.42
C ARG A 164 12.03 26.30 16.38
N ASP A 165 12.33 26.92 15.25
CA ASP A 165 13.33 27.98 15.27
C ASP A 165 12.77 29.11 16.16
N VAL A 166 13.59 29.55 17.12
CA VAL A 166 13.37 30.62 18.10
C VAL A 166 12.52 30.22 19.32
N VAL A 167 13.16 29.90 20.45
CA VAL A 167 13.45 30.85 21.55
C VAL A 167 14.51 30.24 22.48
N ASP A 168 15.80 30.49 22.21
CA ASP A 168 16.76 30.62 23.31
C ASP A 168 16.44 31.99 23.94
N VAL A 169 15.77 31.99 25.09
CA VAL A 169 15.82 33.16 25.98
C VAL A 169 17.15 33.05 26.70
N GLN A 170 17.92 34.13 26.61
CA GLN A 170 19.17 34.40 27.31
C GLN A 170 19.20 33.92 28.76
#